data_AF-A0A7X9KM07-F1
#
_entry.id   AF-A0A7X9KM07-F1
#
_cell.length_a   1.000
_cell.length_b   1.000
_cell.length_c   1.000
_cell.angle_alpha   90.00
_cell.angle_beta   90.00
_cell.angle_gamma   90.00
#
_symmetry.space_group_name_H-M   'P 1'
#
loop_
_entity.id
_entity.type
_entity.pdbx_description
1 polymer ?
#
loop_
_entity_poly.entity_id
_entity_poly.type
_entity_poly.pdbx_seq_one_letter_code
_entity_poly.pdbx_strand_id
1 'polypeptide(L)'
;APDVTLLNLDHLRDWAARGIALRAAEADRVRSIVGEEVERFGLEATARQAAPLVAQLHEKADHVRLAELERFANRLASLEPAQREAVEAVTKGIVAKMLHQLSVRLKDDAGTPQGERNAAAVRDLFDLG
;
A
#
# COMPACT_ATOMS: atom_id res chain seq x y z
N ALA A 1 -24.97 32.74 -55.42
CA ALA A 1 -23.95 32.15 -54.54
C ALA A 1 -24.60 31.88 -53.19
N PRO A 2 -24.89 30.62 -52.84
CA PRO A 2 -25.56 30.30 -51.59
C PRO A 2 -24.51 30.01 -50.51
N ASP A 3 -23.81 31.04 -50.01
CA ASP A 3 -22.76 30.84 -48.97
C ASP A 3 -22.68 32.02 -47.96
N VAL A 4 -23.81 32.68 -47.67
CA VAL A 4 -23.83 33.76 -46.65
C VAL A 4 -24.79 33.40 -45.52
N THR A 5 -24.25 33.26 -44.30
CA THR A 5 -25.01 33.02 -43.07
C THR A 5 -25.04 34.30 -42.22
N LEU A 6 -26.23 34.79 -41.87
CA LEU A 6 -26.42 35.94 -40.99
C LEU A 6 -26.50 35.48 -39.53
N LEU A 7 -25.55 35.92 -38.70
CA LEU A 7 -25.56 35.71 -37.25
C LEU A 7 -25.94 37.01 -36.55
N ASN A 8 -26.86 36.92 -35.58
CA ASN A 8 -27.29 38.05 -34.76
C ASN A 8 -26.88 37.86 -33.28
N LEU A 9 -27.21 38.81 -32.42
CA LEU A 9 -26.82 38.80 -31.01
C LEU A 9 -27.38 37.58 -30.23
N ASP A 10 -28.55 37.07 -30.60
CA ASP A 10 -29.13 35.87 -29.99
C ASP A 10 -28.30 34.62 -30.30
N HIS A 11 -27.75 34.51 -31.52
CA HIS A 11 -26.85 33.41 -31.89
C HIS A 11 -25.56 33.40 -31.04
N LEU A 12 -25.03 34.58 -30.69
CA LEU A 12 -23.88 34.71 -29.80
C LEU A 12 -24.22 34.30 -28.36
N ARG A 13 -25.40 34.69 -27.87
CA ARG A 13 -25.88 34.30 -26.54
C ARG A 13 -26.05 32.79 -26.42
N ASP A 14 -26.64 32.16 -27.44
CA ASP A 14 -26.84 30.70 -27.46
C ASP A 14 -25.52 29.94 -27.57
N TRP A 15 -24.55 30.46 -28.33
CA TRP A 15 -23.20 29.88 -28.39
C TRP A 15 -22.47 30.00 -27.05
N ALA A 16 -22.54 31.16 -26.39
CA ALA A 16 -21.94 31.37 -25.07
C ALA A 16 -22.59 30.47 -24.00
N ALA A 17 -23.92 30.33 -24.01
CA ALA A 17 -24.65 29.44 -23.11
C ALA A 17 -24.25 27.97 -23.30
N ARG A 18 -24.14 27.50 -24.55
CA ARG A 18 -23.61 26.16 -24.86
C ARG A 18 -22.19 25.98 -24.33
N GLY A 19 -21.31 26.96 -24.53
CA GLY A 19 -19.93 26.93 -24.02
C GLY A 19 -19.83 26.95 -22.49
N ILE A 20 -20.76 27.59 -21.78
CA ILE A 20 -20.84 27.56 -20.31
C ILE A 20 -21.34 26.19 -19.84
N ALA A 21 -22.40 25.65 -20.45
CA ALA A 21 -22.95 24.34 -20.10
C ALA A 21 -21.93 23.20 -20.34
N LEU A 22 -21.21 23.24 -21.47
CA LEU A 22 -20.13 22.30 -21.78
C LEU A 22 -19.01 22.37 -20.72
N ARG A 23 -18.59 23.57 -20.30
CA ARG A 23 -17.57 23.75 -19.25
C ARG A 23 -18.05 23.29 -17.88
N ALA A 24 -19.32 23.48 -17.55
CA ALA A 24 -19.90 22.99 -16.31
C ALA A 24 -19.91 21.46 -16.27
N ALA A 25 -20.36 20.82 -17.36
CA ALA A 25 -20.34 19.36 -17.48
C ALA A 25 -18.93 18.78 -17.43
N GLU A 26 -17.96 19.45 -18.07
CA GLU A 26 -16.55 19.04 -18.00
C GLU A 26 -15.98 19.21 -16.58
N ALA A 27 -16.33 20.29 -15.88
CA ALA A 27 -15.93 20.49 -14.49
C ALA A 27 -16.51 19.43 -13.54
N ASP A 28 -17.76 19.00 -13.75
CA ASP A 28 -18.36 17.89 -13.00
C ASP A 28 -17.64 16.57 -13.27
N ARG A 29 -17.29 16.30 -14.53
CA ARG A 29 -16.51 15.11 -14.91
C ARG A 29 -15.13 15.10 -14.25
N VAL A 30 -14.42 16.24 -14.27
CA VAL A 30 -13.12 16.38 -13.61
C VAL A 30 -13.25 16.19 -12.09
N ARG A 31 -14.31 16.71 -11.47
CA ARG A 31 -14.56 16.50 -10.03
C ARG A 31 -14.74 15.03 -9.66
N SER A 32 -15.42 14.24 -10.50
CA SER A 32 -15.55 12.78 -10.29
C SER A 32 -14.17 12.11 -10.29
N ILE A 33 -13.36 12.38 -11.31
CA ILE A 33 -12.02 11.80 -11.46
C ILE A 33 -11.14 12.16 -10.25
N VAL A 34 -11.15 13.43 -9.82
CA VAL A 34 -10.40 13.87 -8.65
C VAL A 34 -10.90 13.20 -7.37
N GLY A 35 -12.21 13.02 -7.20
CA GLY A 35 -12.79 12.27 -6.08
C GLY A 35 -12.27 10.84 -6.01
N GLU A 36 -12.31 10.13 -7.14
CA GLU A 36 -11.78 8.76 -7.27
C GLU A 36 -10.27 8.69 -6.97
N GLU A 37 -9.47 9.67 -7.40
CA GLU A 37 -8.04 9.75 -7.08
C GLU A 37 -7.78 10.03 -5.59
N VAL A 38 -8.57 10.92 -4.96
CA VAL A 38 -8.44 11.23 -3.54
C VAL A 38 -8.78 10.00 -2.68
N GLU A 39 -9.81 9.24 -3.05
CA GLU A 39 -10.16 8.00 -2.36
C GLU A 39 -9.04 6.95 -2.49
N ARG A 40 -8.53 6.73 -3.71
CA ARG A 40 -7.39 5.82 -3.94
C ARG A 40 -6.15 6.24 -3.15
N PHE A 41 -5.80 7.53 -3.18
CA PHE A 41 -4.67 8.06 -2.43
C PHE A 41 -4.86 7.86 -0.91
N GLY A 42 -6.08 8.06 -0.40
CA GLY A 42 -6.42 7.80 1.00
C GLY A 42 -6.18 6.34 1.39
N LEU A 43 -6.61 5.39 0.56
CA LEU A 43 -6.37 3.97 0.78
C LEU A 43 -4.86 3.63 0.79
N GLU A 44 -4.10 4.15 -0.17
CA GLU A 44 -2.65 3.93 -0.24
C GLU A 44 -1.89 4.53 0.93
N ALA A 45 -2.22 5.77 1.32
CA ALA A 45 -1.62 6.46 2.45
C ALA A 45 -1.88 5.70 3.76
N THR A 46 -3.09 5.15 3.90
CA THR A 46 -3.49 4.35 5.06
C THR A 46 -2.75 3.02 5.12
N ALA A 47 -2.63 2.29 4.00
CA ALA A 47 -1.84 1.07 3.92
C ALA A 47 -0.36 1.28 4.31
N ARG A 48 0.21 2.45 3.99
CA ARG A 48 1.57 2.82 4.40
C ARG A 48 1.73 2.99 5.91
N GLN A 49 0.67 3.25 6.67
CA GLN A 49 0.73 3.37 8.14
C GLN A 49 1.07 2.04 8.82
N ALA A 50 0.78 0.90 8.19
CA ALA A 50 1.15 -0.42 8.71
C ALA A 50 2.63 -0.78 8.45
N ALA A 51 3.32 -0.08 7.55
CA ALA A 51 4.68 -0.42 7.15
C ALA A 51 5.71 -0.40 8.31
N PRO A 52 5.71 0.58 9.24
CA PRO A 52 6.62 0.56 10.37
C PRO A 52 6.42 -0.66 11.28
N LEU A 53 5.18 -1.02 11.57
CA LEU A 53 4.86 -2.19 12.40
C LEU A 53 5.30 -3.49 11.71
N VAL A 54 5.05 -3.62 10.41
CA VAL A 54 5.53 -4.77 9.63
C VAL A 54 7.06 -4.85 9.67
N ALA A 55 7.77 -3.72 9.55
CA ALA A 55 9.23 -3.71 9.64
C ALA A 55 9.73 -4.19 11.02
N GLN A 56 9.18 -3.66 12.12
CA GLN A 56 9.53 -4.08 13.48
C GLN A 56 9.28 -5.58 13.71
N LEU A 57 8.17 -6.11 13.18
CA LEU A 57 7.86 -7.54 13.29
C LEU A 57 8.90 -8.41 12.55
N HIS A 58 9.30 -8.01 11.34
CA HIS A 58 10.35 -8.72 10.58
C HIS A 58 11.70 -8.65 11.28
N GLU A 59 12.06 -7.50 11.85
CA GLU A 59 13.29 -7.32 12.62
C GLU A 59 13.31 -8.21 13.88
N LYS A 60 12.23 -8.20 14.66
CA LYS A 60 12.09 -9.09 15.85
C LYS A 60 12.22 -10.56 15.46
N ALA A 61 11.59 -10.98 14.37
CA ALA A 61 11.68 -12.37 13.91
C ALA A 61 13.09 -12.74 13.41
N ASP A 62 13.78 -11.82 12.74
CA ASP A 62 15.17 -12.06 12.31
C ASP A 62 16.13 -12.11 13.51
N HIS A 63 15.91 -11.31 14.54
CA HIS A 63 16.64 -11.42 15.81
C HIS A 63 16.49 -12.81 16.44
N VAL A 64 15.27 -13.34 16.51
CA VAL A 64 15.03 -14.71 17.01
C VAL A 64 15.76 -15.74 16.13
N ARG A 65 15.68 -15.60 14.81
CA ARG A 65 16.38 -16.50 13.87
C ARG A 65 17.89 -16.50 14.09
N LEU A 66 18.50 -15.32 14.20
CA LEU A 66 19.93 -15.16 14.43
C LEU A 66 20.36 -15.72 15.79
N ALA A 67 19.59 -15.47 16.85
CA ALA A 67 19.85 -16.01 18.17
C ALA A 67 19.84 -17.55 18.19
N GLU A 68 18.93 -18.18 17.45
CA GLU A 68 18.91 -19.64 17.31
C GLU A 68 20.09 -20.16 16.48
N LEU A 69 20.48 -19.47 15.40
CA LEU A 69 21.69 -19.85 14.65
C LEU A 69 22.95 -19.78 15.51
N GLU A 70 23.07 -18.73 16.34
CA GLU A 70 24.17 -18.57 17.29
C GLU A 70 24.16 -19.68 18.36
N ARG A 71 22.99 -19.97 18.94
CA ARG A 71 22.80 -21.06 19.91
C ARG A 71 23.27 -22.42 19.37
N PHE A 72 23.08 -22.66 18.07
CA PHE A 72 23.51 -23.88 17.39
C PHE A 72 24.89 -23.77 16.72
N ALA A 73 25.62 -22.66 16.86
CA ALA A 73 26.87 -22.40 16.13
C ALA A 73 27.90 -23.53 16.29
N ASN A 74 28.08 -24.07 17.50
CA ASN A 74 28.99 -25.18 17.76
C ASN A 74 28.58 -26.48 17.04
N ARG A 75 27.28 -26.75 16.92
CA ARG A 75 26.76 -27.93 16.21
C ARG A 75 26.83 -27.76 14.70
N LEU A 76 26.75 -26.52 14.22
CA LEU A 76 26.93 -26.16 12.83
C LEU A 76 28.41 -25.96 12.46
N ALA A 77 29.34 -26.09 13.43
CA ALA A 77 30.76 -25.80 13.25
C ALA A 77 31.42 -26.66 12.14
N SER A 78 30.96 -27.90 11.98
CA SER A 78 31.49 -28.85 10.99
C SER A 78 30.90 -28.66 9.58
N LEU A 79 29.92 -27.78 9.39
CA LEU A 79 29.32 -27.55 8.09
C LEU A 79 30.29 -26.77 7.18
N GLU A 80 30.36 -27.21 5.93
CA GLU A 80 31.04 -26.47 4.86
C GLU A 80 30.34 -25.13 4.61
N PRO A 81 31.05 -24.12 4.04
CA PRO A 81 30.46 -22.80 3.80
C PRO A 81 29.14 -22.82 3.02
N ALA A 82 29.07 -23.63 1.96
CA ALA A 82 27.84 -23.77 1.15
C ALA A 82 26.67 -24.39 1.93
N GLN A 83 26.95 -25.29 2.88
CA GLN A 83 25.92 -25.90 3.73
C GLN A 83 25.40 -24.92 4.77
N ARG A 84 26.26 -24.06 5.32
CA ARG A 84 25.86 -22.98 6.25
C ARG A 84 24.97 -21.97 5.55
N GLU A 85 25.34 -21.56 4.34
CA GLU A 85 24.52 -20.67 3.51
C GLU A 85 23.14 -21.28 3.23
N ALA A 86 23.08 -22.59 2.95
CA ALA A 86 21.79 -23.28 2.76
C ALA A 86 20.92 -23.25 4.03
N VAL A 87 21.50 -23.43 5.22
CA VAL A 87 20.77 -23.32 6.50
C VAL A 87 20.27 -21.89 6.72
N GLU A 88 21.11 -20.88 6.46
CA GLU A 88 20.69 -19.46 6.54
C GLU A 88 19.54 -19.16 5.57
N ALA A 89 19.65 -19.60 4.31
CA ALA A 89 18.63 -19.40 3.30
C ALA A 89 17.30 -20.06 3.68
N VAL A 90 17.34 -21.30 4.18
CA VAL A 90 16.13 -22.04 4.59
C VAL A 90 15.47 -21.36 5.79
N THR A 91 16.24 -21.01 6.83
CA THR A 91 15.69 -20.35 8.02
C THR A 91 15.08 -18.97 7.69
N LYS A 92 15.77 -18.17 6.87
CA LYS A 92 15.25 -16.89 6.36
C LYS A 92 13.98 -17.09 5.54
N GLY A 93 13.95 -18.11 4.68
CA GLY A 93 12.78 -18.46 3.87
C GLY A 93 11.56 -18.89 4.71
N ILE A 94 11.77 -19.62 5.81
CA ILE A 94 10.69 -19.99 6.75
C ILE A 94 10.10 -18.73 7.40
N VAL A 95 10.94 -17.86 7.97
CA VAL A 95 10.50 -16.61 8.59
C VAL A 95 9.72 -15.76 7.61
N ALA A 96 10.27 -15.54 6.40
CA ALA A 96 9.61 -14.76 5.36
C ALA A 96 8.23 -15.31 4.99
N LYS A 97 8.09 -16.63 4.84
CA LYS A 97 6.81 -17.28 4.51
C LYS A 97 5.78 -17.16 5.65
N MET A 98 6.21 -17.33 6.89
CA MET A 98 5.33 -17.18 8.06
C MET A 98 4.79 -15.75 8.17
N LEU A 99 5.65 -14.76 7.96
CA LEU A 99 5.28 -13.35 8.10
C LEU A 99 4.55 -12.77 6.89
N HIS A 100 4.64 -13.39 5.72
CA HIS A 100 4.08 -12.84 4.48
C HIS A 100 2.57 -12.57 4.57
N GLN A 101 1.78 -13.59 4.90
CA GLN A 101 0.32 -13.45 4.98
C GLN A 101 -0.12 -12.47 6.07
N LEU A 102 0.58 -12.44 7.21
CA LEU A 102 0.30 -11.49 8.29
C LEU A 102 0.64 -10.05 7.87
N SER A 103 1.76 -9.87 7.18
CA SER A 103 2.22 -8.56 6.67
C SER A 103 1.26 -8.01 5.62
N VAL A 104 0.69 -8.87 4.77
CA VAL A 104 -0.32 -8.51 3.77
C VAL A 104 -1.59 -8.06 4.48
N ARG A 105 -2.15 -8.87 5.40
CA ARG A 105 -3.38 -8.51 6.13
C ARG A 105 -3.25 -7.22 6.94
N LEU A 106 -2.11 -6.99 7.60
CA LEU A 106 -1.86 -5.75 8.34
C LEU A 106 -1.86 -4.52 7.43
N LYS A 107 -1.41 -4.65 6.18
CA LYS A 107 -1.40 -3.55 5.19
C LYS A 107 -2.77 -3.36 4.55
N ASP A 108 -3.43 -4.45 4.16
CA ASP A 108 -4.73 -4.43 3.48
C ASP A 108 -5.83 -3.88 4.39
N ASP A 109 -5.80 -4.25 5.68
CA ASP A 109 -6.80 -3.80 6.67
C ASP A 109 -6.45 -2.45 7.31
N ALA A 110 -5.32 -1.82 6.94
CA ALA A 110 -4.85 -0.61 7.61
C ALA A 110 -5.91 0.51 7.59
N GLY A 111 -6.03 1.22 8.72
CA GLY A 111 -7.03 2.28 8.96
C GLY A 111 -8.49 1.83 8.95
N THR A 112 -8.74 0.52 8.92
CA THR A 112 -10.04 -0.03 9.32
C THR A 112 -10.05 -0.33 10.82
N PRO A 113 -11.22 -0.34 11.49
CA PRO A 113 -11.31 -0.74 12.90
C PRO A 113 -10.77 -2.15 13.18
N GLN A 114 -10.88 -3.07 12.21
CA GLN A 114 -10.32 -4.42 12.35
C GLN A 114 -8.80 -4.41 12.21
N GLY A 115 -8.24 -3.65 11.27
CA GLY A 115 -6.80 -3.51 11.10
C GLY A 115 -6.14 -2.85 12.30
N GLU A 116 -6.77 -1.84 12.90
CA GLU A 116 -6.29 -1.21 14.14
C GLU A 116 -6.20 -2.22 15.30
N ARG A 117 -7.23 -3.06 15.47
CA ARG A 117 -7.24 -4.14 16.48
C ARG A 117 -6.16 -5.18 16.21
N ASN A 118 -6.02 -5.62 14.96
CA ASN A 118 -4.98 -6.57 14.56
C ASN A 118 -3.58 -5.98 14.80
N ALA A 119 -3.37 -4.71 14.46
CA ALA A 119 -2.11 -4.01 14.69
C ALA A 119 -1.79 -3.87 16.19
N ALA A 120 -2.79 -3.56 17.02
CA ALA A 120 -2.63 -3.53 18.48
C ALA A 120 -2.27 -4.91 19.04
N ALA A 121 -2.96 -5.96 18.61
CA ALA A 121 -2.64 -7.33 19.02
C ALA A 121 -1.24 -7.75 18.59
N VAL A 122 -0.79 -7.39 17.39
CA VAL A 122 0.57 -7.70 16.92
C VAL A 122 1.62 -6.95 17.76
N ARG A 123 1.39 -5.68 18.10
CA ARG A 123 2.29 -4.94 19.00
C ARG A 123 2.42 -5.60 20.36
N ASP A 124 1.29 -6.00 20.95
CA ASP A 124 1.26 -6.63 22.27
C ASP A 124 1.89 -8.03 22.26
N LEU A 125 1.44 -8.92 21.36
CA LEU A 125 1.89 -10.31 21.30
C LEU A 125 3.36 -10.48 20.93
N PHE A 126 3.94 -9.53 20.20
CA PHE A 126 5.34 -9.57 19.77
C PHE A 126 6.22 -8.56 20.51
N ASP A 127 5.67 -7.81 21.46
CA ASP A 127 6.35 -6.76 22.21
C ASP A 127 7.09 -5.80 21.25
N LEU A 128 6.30 -5.17 20.38
CA LEU A 128 6.75 -4.21 19.36
C LEU A 128 6.25 -2.82 19.77
N GLY A 129 7.16 -1.95 20.20
CA GLY A 129 6.90 -0.60 20.70
C GLY A 129 8.09 0.31 20.50
#